data_AF-G2NTC8-F1
#
_entry.id   AF-G2NTC8-F1
#
_cell.length_a   1.000
_cell.length_b   1.000
_cell.length_c   1.000
_cell.angle_alpha   90.00
_cell.angle_beta   90.00
_cell.angle_gamma   90.00
#
_symmetry.space_group_name_H-M   'P 1'
#
loop_
_entity.id
_entity.type
_entity.pdbx_description
1 polymer ?
#
loop_
_entity_poly.entity_id
_entity_poly.type
_entity_poly.pdbx_seq_one_letter_code
_entity_poly.pdbx_strand_id
1 'polypeptide(L)'
;MLVEVAAAIVLAAGVVNRLLLVPAGVVGVVLVLLAVVTRHQQPIPEWLGTALALRRRQRQAAKPIDAGADHVFTPALECEPALRTYTFTDRERRMVGLVGDGTFLTAILQVDATDSPLRPHRMQRPLPLSLLRDAMDVDGIVLESVQVVQHALAAPAPHLSAQTVPVRNYGPLQEQTGAPAVRLTWVALKFNPELCPEAVAARGGGLEGAQRCVLRAADQLSSRLQGAGFGVTLLTEEGVTAAIATAASVNPRATAQARQTNTLSRRTVESTRAWRCDDRWHTTYWVSRWPQLGPGTTPLPQLAALLTSLPALATTFSLTLRRGGTQGGRPAPTVSGHLRITGHSADDLVGMRRELQRTARGVRVGLARLDREQVPGVLATLPLGGTR
;
A
#
# COMPACT_ATOMS: atom_id res chain seq x y z
N MET A 1 -1.17 29.70 4.56
CA MET A 1 -2.60 29.81 4.93
C MET A 1 -2.87 30.35 6.34
N LEU A 2 -2.52 29.71 7.46
CA LEU A 2 -2.90 30.25 8.79
C LEU A 2 -2.31 31.64 9.12
N VAL A 3 -1.06 31.89 8.71
CA VAL A 3 -0.41 33.20 8.88
C VAL A 3 -1.06 34.26 7.98
N GLU A 4 -1.46 33.90 6.77
CA GLU A 4 -2.17 34.80 5.83
C GLU A 4 -3.57 35.16 6.35
N VAL A 5 -4.28 34.18 6.93
CA VAL A 5 -5.58 34.40 7.57
C VAL A 5 -5.43 35.28 8.82
N ALA A 6 -4.39 35.08 9.63
CA ALA A 6 -4.10 35.93 10.78
C ALA A 6 -3.84 37.38 10.36
N ALA A 7 -3.03 37.59 9.31
CA ALA A 7 -2.76 38.92 8.76
C ALA A 7 -4.05 39.57 8.21
N ALA A 8 -4.87 38.81 7.47
CA ALA A 8 -6.14 39.30 6.93
C ALA A 8 -7.12 39.72 8.03
N ILE A 9 -7.23 38.95 9.12
CA ILE A 9 -8.10 39.28 10.28
C ILE A 9 -7.66 40.57 10.96
N VAL A 10 -6.35 40.76 11.17
CA VAL A 10 -5.80 41.97 11.81
C VAL A 10 -5.97 43.19 10.91
N LEU A 11 -5.73 43.05 9.61
CA LEU A 11 -5.92 44.13 8.63
C LEU A 11 -7.39 44.53 8.48
N ALA A 12 -8.29 43.55 8.36
CA ALA A 12 -9.73 43.80 8.27
C ALA A 12 -10.27 44.50 9.54
N ALA A 13 -9.84 44.07 10.73
CA ALA A 13 -10.24 44.70 11.98
C ALA A 13 -9.75 46.15 12.09
N GLY A 14 -8.53 46.43 11.61
CA GLY A 14 -7.96 47.78 11.57
C GLY A 14 -8.71 48.75 10.67
N VAL A 15 -9.32 48.25 9.58
CA VAL A 15 -10.14 49.05 8.66
C VAL A 15 -11.53 49.33 9.25
N VAL A 16 -12.11 48.38 9.99
CA VAL A 16 -13.49 48.49 10.51
C VAL A 16 -13.56 49.34 11.78
N ASN A 17 -12.74 49.05 12.80
CA ASN A 17 -12.79 49.78 14.06
C ASN A 17 -11.50 49.58 14.88
N ARG A 18 -10.88 50.67 15.33
CA ARG A 18 -9.68 50.65 16.19
C ARG A 18 -9.86 49.82 17.48
N LEU A 19 -11.08 49.75 18.03
CA LEU A 19 -11.38 48.94 19.22
C LEU A 19 -11.33 47.42 18.96
N LEU A 20 -11.50 46.99 17.71
CA LEU A 20 -11.44 45.57 17.32
C LEU A 20 -10.01 45.06 17.09
N LEU A 21 -9.01 45.95 17.07
CA LEU A 21 -7.61 45.57 16.87
C LEU A 21 -7.06 44.71 18.01
N VAL A 22 -7.48 44.96 19.25
CA VAL A 22 -7.01 44.18 20.41
C VAL A 22 -7.52 42.73 20.33
N PRO A 23 -8.83 42.44 20.21
CA PRO A 23 -9.29 41.06 20.07
C PRO A 23 -8.80 40.39 18.77
N ALA A 24 -8.72 41.13 17.65
CA ALA A 24 -8.17 40.59 16.40
C ALA A 24 -6.67 40.26 16.52
N GLY A 25 -5.91 41.08 17.24
CA GLY A 25 -4.50 40.83 17.54
C GLY A 25 -4.30 39.58 18.40
N VAL A 26 -5.14 39.39 19.43
CA VAL A 26 -5.10 38.15 20.25
C VAL A 26 -5.40 36.92 19.39
N VAL A 27 -6.44 36.97 18.55
CA VAL A 27 -6.77 35.87 17.62
C VAL A 27 -5.62 35.63 16.65
N GLY A 28 -5.02 36.69 16.09
CA GLY A 28 -3.87 36.60 15.21
C GLY A 28 -2.65 35.94 15.88
N VAL A 29 -2.33 36.35 17.10
CA VAL A 29 -1.24 35.74 17.90
C VAL A 29 -1.53 34.27 18.19
N VAL A 30 -2.76 33.91 18.53
CA VAL A 30 -3.15 32.49 18.74
C VAL A 30 -3.01 31.69 17.45
N LEU A 31 -3.42 32.22 16.29
CA LEU A 31 -3.28 31.55 15.00
C LEU A 31 -1.82 31.37 14.60
N VAL A 32 -0.98 32.37 14.85
CA VAL A 32 0.47 32.27 14.63
C VAL A 32 1.10 31.26 15.58
N LEU A 33 0.73 31.27 16.87
CA LEU A 33 1.17 30.25 17.82
C LEU A 33 0.74 28.85 17.39
N LEU A 34 -0.49 28.65 16.91
CA LEU A 34 -0.94 27.36 16.38
C LEU A 34 -0.19 26.93 15.11
N ALA A 35 0.28 27.89 14.31
CA ALA A 35 1.09 27.61 13.13
C ALA A 35 2.55 27.28 13.47
N VAL A 36 3.13 27.93 14.49
CA VAL A 36 4.55 27.79 14.86
C VAL A 36 4.77 26.67 15.88
N VAL A 37 3.81 26.42 16.78
CA VAL A 37 3.91 25.34 17.76
C VAL A 37 3.71 24.01 17.05
N THR A 38 4.82 23.31 16.82
CA THR A 38 4.81 21.94 16.31
C THR A 38 4.73 20.96 17.47
N ARG A 39 3.76 20.03 17.44
CA ARG A 39 3.68 18.91 18.38
C ARG A 39 4.13 17.64 17.66
N HIS A 40 5.19 16.99 18.15
CA HIS A 40 5.77 15.78 17.53
C HIS A 40 6.20 15.95 16.07
N GLN A 41 6.84 17.07 15.72
CA GLN A 41 7.32 17.40 14.36
C GLN A 41 6.21 17.62 13.31
N GLN A 42 4.95 17.80 13.74
CA GLN A 42 3.86 18.19 12.87
C GLN A 42 3.17 19.47 13.39
N PRO A 43 2.67 20.35 12.51
CA PRO A 43 1.78 21.44 12.89
C PRO A 43 0.56 20.92 13.64
N ILE A 44 0.11 21.65 14.69
CA ILE A 44 -1.07 21.25 15.49
C ILE A 44 -2.33 20.98 14.64
N PRO A 45 -2.66 21.77 13.60
CA PRO A 45 -3.85 21.52 12.79
C PRO A 45 -3.82 20.18 12.06
N GLU A 46 -2.67 19.82 11.47
CA GLU A 46 -2.47 18.52 10.80
C GLU A 46 -2.54 17.37 11.81
N TRP A 47 -1.92 17.56 12.98
CA TRP A 47 -2.00 16.61 14.07
C TRP A 47 -3.45 16.37 14.53
N LEU A 48 -4.25 17.43 14.66
CA LEU A 48 -5.65 17.34 15.06
C LEU A 48 -6.49 16.68 13.97
N GLY A 49 -6.25 17.01 12.70
CA GLY A 49 -6.92 16.39 11.55
C GLY A 49 -6.71 14.88 11.52
N THR A 50 -5.47 14.41 11.64
CA THR A 50 -5.15 12.97 11.68
C THR A 50 -5.75 12.28 12.92
N ALA A 51 -5.78 12.95 14.08
CA ALA A 51 -6.40 12.41 15.28
C ALA A 51 -7.94 12.30 15.17
N LEU A 52 -8.61 13.29 14.59
CA LEU A 52 -10.05 13.25 14.33
C LEU A 52 -10.39 12.19 13.29
N ALA A 53 -9.57 12.05 12.23
CA ALA A 53 -9.74 11.01 11.22
C ALA A 53 -9.62 9.61 11.83
N LEU A 54 -8.63 9.36 12.70
CA LEU A 54 -8.51 8.11 13.43
C LEU A 54 -9.74 7.83 14.30
N ARG A 55 -10.21 8.83 15.07
CA ARG A 55 -11.42 8.67 15.90
C ARG A 55 -12.65 8.35 15.04
N ARG A 56 -12.79 8.98 13.87
CA ARG A 56 -13.88 8.69 12.94
C ARG A 56 -13.81 7.25 12.44
N ARG A 57 -12.63 6.78 12.02
CA ARG A 57 -12.43 5.39 11.58
C ARG A 57 -12.70 4.39 12.70
N GLN A 58 -12.25 4.65 13.93
CA GLN A 58 -12.54 3.80 15.08
C GLN A 58 -14.04 3.72 15.39
N ARG A 59 -14.77 4.84 15.26
CA ARG A 59 -16.24 4.85 15.40
C ARG A 59 -16.94 4.09 14.27
N GLN A 60 -16.47 4.24 13.03
CA GLN A 60 -16.99 3.48 11.89
C GLN A 60 -16.70 1.99 12.06
N ALA A 61 -15.52 1.63 12.57
CA ALA A 61 -15.13 0.27 12.89
C ALA A 61 -16.00 -0.35 13.99
N ALA A 62 -16.58 0.43 14.90
CA ALA A 62 -17.51 -0.10 15.89
C ALA A 62 -18.83 -0.63 15.28
N LYS A 63 -19.11 -0.33 14.01
CA LYS A 63 -20.30 -0.85 13.32
C LYS A 63 -20.10 -2.32 12.92
N PRO A 64 -21.15 -3.15 13.01
CA PRO A 64 -21.11 -4.53 12.53
C PRO A 64 -20.87 -4.57 11.02
N ILE A 65 -20.27 -5.67 10.57
CA ILE A 65 -20.02 -5.94 9.14
C ILE A 65 -21.08 -6.92 8.65
N ASP A 66 -21.48 -6.78 7.39
CA ASP A 66 -22.47 -7.63 6.76
C ASP A 66 -22.06 -9.11 6.82
N ALA A 67 -23.03 -9.95 7.22
CA ALA A 67 -22.83 -11.35 7.63
C ALA A 67 -22.56 -12.35 6.47
N GLY A 68 -22.12 -11.89 5.30
CA GLY A 68 -21.96 -12.73 4.09
C GLY A 68 -20.57 -12.76 3.46
N ALA A 69 -19.58 -12.08 4.06
CA ALA A 69 -18.24 -12.00 3.50
C ALA A 69 -17.39 -13.25 3.78
N ASP A 70 -16.57 -13.68 2.81
CA ASP A 70 -15.56 -14.71 3.06
C ASP A 70 -14.63 -14.30 4.20
N HIS A 71 -14.49 -15.19 5.20
CA HIS A 71 -13.64 -15.02 6.37
C HIS A 71 -12.18 -14.69 6.02
N VAL A 72 -11.69 -15.11 4.85
CA VAL A 72 -10.35 -14.76 4.33
C VAL A 72 -10.27 -13.28 3.95
N PHE A 73 -11.33 -12.73 3.38
CA PHE A 73 -11.40 -11.34 2.91
C PHE A 73 -11.85 -10.35 4.01
N THR A 74 -12.47 -10.84 5.09
CA THR A 74 -13.00 -10.01 6.18
C THR A 74 -12.02 -8.94 6.70
N PRO A 75 -10.72 -9.21 6.93
CA PRO A 75 -9.80 -8.16 7.41
C PRO A 75 -9.64 -6.98 6.44
N ALA A 76 -9.77 -7.20 5.13
CA ALA A 76 -9.75 -6.13 4.14
C ALA A 76 -11.06 -5.32 4.17
N LEU A 77 -12.21 -5.99 4.28
CA LEU A 77 -13.53 -5.35 4.45
C LEU A 77 -13.64 -4.55 5.75
N GLU A 78 -13.01 -5.03 6.82
CA GLU A 78 -12.94 -4.31 8.08
C GLU A 78 -12.18 -2.98 7.99
N CYS A 79 -11.27 -2.88 7.01
CA CYS A 79 -10.51 -1.67 6.70
C CYS A 79 -11.23 -0.76 5.71
N GLU A 80 -11.82 -1.34 4.64
CA GLU A 80 -12.61 -0.64 3.64
C GLU A 80 -13.90 -1.43 3.34
N PRO A 81 -15.02 -1.08 3.99
CA PRO A 81 -16.29 -1.79 3.86
C PRO A 81 -16.90 -1.73 2.46
N ALA A 82 -16.49 -0.77 1.62
CA ALA A 82 -16.98 -0.66 0.25
C ALA A 82 -16.37 -1.71 -0.69
N LEU A 83 -15.27 -2.38 -0.32
CA LEU A 83 -14.61 -3.36 -1.18
C LEU A 83 -15.54 -4.52 -1.53
N ARG A 84 -15.51 -4.94 -2.79
CA ARG A 84 -16.23 -6.08 -3.34
C ARG A 84 -15.30 -6.81 -4.31
N THR A 85 -15.46 -8.13 -4.37
CA THR A 85 -14.83 -8.96 -5.39
C THR A 85 -15.83 -9.26 -6.50
N TYR A 86 -15.32 -9.47 -7.71
CA TYR A 86 -16.12 -9.80 -8.88
C TYR A 86 -15.43 -10.92 -9.66
N THR A 87 -16.21 -11.85 -10.16
CA THR A 87 -15.78 -12.76 -11.22
C THR A 87 -16.24 -12.23 -12.56
N PHE A 88 -15.32 -12.16 -13.52
CA PHE A 88 -15.60 -11.87 -14.92
C PHE A 88 -15.16 -13.06 -15.78
N THR A 89 -16.03 -13.52 -16.66
CA THR A 89 -15.71 -14.61 -17.61
C THR A 89 -15.46 -13.99 -18.98
N ASP A 90 -14.22 -14.13 -19.44
CA ASP A 90 -13.81 -13.65 -20.76
C ASP A 90 -14.41 -14.52 -21.89
N ARG A 91 -14.31 -14.06 -23.14
CA ARG A 91 -14.77 -14.76 -24.35
C ARG A 91 -14.15 -16.16 -24.48
N GLU A 92 -12.92 -16.33 -23.98
CA GLU A 92 -12.21 -17.61 -23.94
C GLU A 92 -12.63 -18.51 -22.75
N ARG A 93 -13.72 -18.17 -22.05
CA ARG A 93 -14.22 -18.85 -20.83
C ARG A 93 -13.22 -18.88 -19.66
N ARG A 94 -12.20 -18.03 -19.70
CA ARG A 94 -11.28 -17.80 -18.59
C ARG A 94 -11.98 -16.96 -17.51
N MET A 95 -12.03 -17.48 -16.29
CA MET A 95 -12.55 -16.75 -15.13
C MET A 95 -11.46 -15.87 -14.54
N VAL A 96 -11.75 -14.58 -14.41
CA VAL A 96 -10.83 -13.56 -13.89
C VAL A 96 -11.46 -12.90 -12.67
N GLY A 97 -10.68 -12.78 -11.61
CA GLY A 97 -11.05 -12.05 -10.40
C GLY A 97 -10.73 -10.57 -10.52
N LEU A 98 -11.63 -9.73 -10.05
CA LEU A 98 -11.45 -8.29 -9.91
C LEU A 98 -11.83 -7.86 -8.49
N VAL A 99 -11.26 -6.76 -8.02
CA VAL A 99 -11.64 -6.12 -6.75
C VAL A 99 -11.92 -4.64 -6.97
N GLY A 100 -12.95 -4.09 -6.33
CA GLY A 100 -13.36 -2.70 -6.51
C GLY A 100 -14.23 -2.21 -5.37
N ASP A 101 -14.57 -0.92 -5.36
CA ASP A 101 -15.46 -0.30 -4.36
C ASP A 101 -16.78 0.22 -4.97
N GLY A 102 -17.04 -0.13 -6.24
CA GLY A 102 -18.13 0.41 -7.05
C GLY A 102 -17.75 1.67 -7.86
N THR A 103 -16.66 2.35 -7.52
CA THR A 103 -16.13 3.50 -8.29
C THR A 103 -14.92 3.14 -9.16
N PHE A 104 -14.20 2.08 -8.79
CA PHE A 104 -13.08 1.56 -9.57
C PHE A 104 -13.09 0.04 -9.63
N LEU A 105 -12.32 -0.52 -10.56
CA LEU A 105 -12.00 -1.94 -10.66
C LEU A 105 -10.49 -2.13 -10.71
N THR A 106 -10.01 -3.18 -10.05
CA THR A 106 -8.60 -3.56 -10.05
C THR A 106 -8.45 -5.01 -10.46
N ALA A 107 -7.62 -5.27 -11.47
CA ALA A 107 -7.14 -6.60 -11.81
C ALA A 107 -5.77 -6.85 -11.15
N ILE A 108 -5.53 -8.08 -10.69
CA ILE A 108 -4.28 -8.44 -10.01
C ILE A 108 -3.56 -9.54 -10.80
N LEU A 109 -2.31 -9.27 -11.15
CA LEU A 109 -1.37 -10.24 -11.71
C LEU A 109 -0.45 -10.74 -10.60
N GLN A 110 -0.29 -12.04 -10.45
CA GLN A 110 0.86 -12.61 -9.75
C GLN A 110 2.03 -12.70 -10.73
N VAL A 111 3.20 -12.22 -10.31
CA VAL A 111 4.41 -12.21 -11.11
C VAL A 111 5.49 -13.02 -10.38
N ASP A 112 5.92 -14.09 -11.02
CA ASP A 112 6.97 -14.96 -10.51
C ASP A 112 8.26 -14.71 -11.31
N ALA A 113 9.36 -14.56 -10.58
CA ALA A 113 10.67 -14.56 -11.21
C ALA A 113 10.99 -15.99 -11.63
N THR A 114 11.20 -16.22 -12.92
CA THR A 114 11.58 -17.54 -13.43
C THR A 114 12.93 -17.93 -12.84
N ASP A 115 12.94 -18.93 -11.96
CA ASP A 115 14.15 -19.37 -11.29
C ASP A 115 15.15 -19.93 -12.31
N SER A 116 16.37 -19.39 -12.26
CA SER A 116 17.52 -19.97 -12.94
C SER A 116 18.42 -20.58 -11.87
N PRO A 117 18.63 -21.90 -11.85
CA PRO A 117 19.15 -22.65 -10.69
C PRO A 117 20.58 -22.30 -10.24
N LEU A 118 21.24 -21.31 -10.86
CA LEU A 118 22.63 -20.94 -10.60
C LEU A 118 22.82 -19.45 -10.24
N ARG A 119 21.76 -18.65 -10.10
CA ARG A 119 21.90 -17.22 -9.79
C ARG A 119 21.65 -16.97 -8.29
N PRO A 120 22.52 -16.19 -7.60
CA PRO A 120 22.22 -15.77 -6.23
C PRO A 120 20.85 -15.05 -6.20
N HIS A 121 19.99 -15.44 -5.25
CA HIS A 121 18.60 -14.97 -5.12
C HIS A 121 18.47 -13.43 -5.05
N ARG A 122 19.56 -12.74 -4.66
CA ARG A 122 19.65 -11.27 -4.61
C ARG A 122 19.70 -10.60 -6.00
N MET A 123 19.90 -11.36 -7.08
CA MET A 123 20.00 -10.89 -8.47
C MET A 123 18.91 -11.46 -9.41
N GLN A 124 17.71 -11.74 -8.88
CA GLN A 124 16.54 -11.99 -9.74
C GLN A 124 16.32 -10.83 -10.71
N ARG A 125 15.83 -11.15 -11.92
CA ARG A 125 15.60 -10.16 -12.99
C ARG A 125 14.69 -9.04 -12.44
N PRO A 126 15.16 -7.78 -12.43
CA PRO A 126 14.36 -6.67 -11.89
C PRO A 126 13.10 -6.49 -12.72
N LEU A 127 11.95 -6.29 -12.05
CA LEU A 127 10.69 -5.97 -12.74
C LEU A 127 10.87 -4.65 -13.52
N PRO A 128 10.69 -4.64 -14.84
CA PRO A 128 10.94 -3.46 -15.67
C PRO A 128 9.85 -2.40 -15.44
N LEU A 129 10.19 -1.32 -14.74
CA LEU A 129 9.25 -0.23 -14.44
C LEU A 129 8.72 0.49 -15.69
N SER A 130 9.47 0.44 -16.80
CA SER A 130 9.02 0.96 -18.08
C SER A 130 7.76 0.25 -18.57
N LEU A 131 7.69 -1.08 -18.43
CA LEU A 131 6.50 -1.85 -18.83
C LEU A 131 5.28 -1.47 -17.98
N LEU A 132 5.48 -1.17 -16.69
CA LEU A 132 4.41 -0.72 -15.81
C LEU A 132 3.91 0.68 -16.17
N ARG A 133 4.84 1.58 -16.51
CA ARG A 133 4.49 2.91 -17.00
C ARG A 133 3.72 2.83 -18.30
N ASP A 134 4.18 2.00 -19.24
CA ASP A 134 3.54 1.87 -20.54
C ASP A 134 2.17 1.16 -20.44
N ALA A 135 1.90 0.43 -19.36
CA ALA A 135 0.58 -0.13 -19.07
C ALA A 135 -0.44 0.91 -18.56
N MET A 136 -0.02 2.12 -18.18
CA MET A 136 -0.92 3.19 -17.73
C MET A 136 -1.82 3.75 -18.85
N ASP A 137 -1.46 3.50 -20.11
CA ASP A 137 -2.18 3.94 -21.29
C ASP A 137 -2.09 2.86 -22.40
N VAL A 138 -3.20 2.17 -22.66
CA VAL A 138 -3.26 1.05 -23.61
C VAL A 138 -4.55 1.12 -24.40
N ASP A 139 -4.49 1.20 -25.73
CA ASP A 139 -5.66 1.13 -26.63
C ASP A 139 -6.81 2.08 -26.23
N GLY A 140 -6.46 3.31 -25.85
CA GLY A 140 -7.40 4.33 -25.37
C GLY A 140 -7.92 4.10 -23.94
N ILE A 141 -7.42 3.08 -23.24
CA ILE A 141 -7.74 2.79 -21.85
C ILE A 141 -6.71 3.47 -20.96
N VAL A 142 -7.22 4.33 -20.08
CA VAL A 142 -6.44 5.10 -19.13
C VAL A 142 -6.59 4.47 -17.74
N LEU A 143 -5.48 3.97 -17.16
CA LEU A 143 -5.48 3.49 -15.78
C LEU A 143 -5.36 4.66 -14.78
N GLU A 144 -6.02 4.54 -13.63
CA GLU A 144 -5.83 5.45 -12.49
C GLU A 144 -4.43 5.26 -11.90
N SER A 145 -4.01 3.99 -11.76
CA SER A 145 -2.72 3.61 -11.20
C SER A 145 -2.32 2.17 -11.52
N VAL A 146 -1.01 1.93 -11.53
CA VAL A 146 -0.41 0.60 -11.53
C VAL A 146 0.43 0.46 -10.27
N GLN A 147 0.13 -0.56 -9.46
CA GLN A 147 0.79 -0.80 -8.18
C GLN A 147 1.55 -2.12 -8.22
N VAL A 148 2.79 -2.12 -7.75
CA VAL A 148 3.57 -3.33 -7.48
C VAL A 148 3.63 -3.54 -5.99
N VAL A 149 3.20 -4.72 -5.53
CA VAL A 149 3.28 -5.12 -4.13
C VAL A 149 4.21 -6.31 -4.01
N GLN A 150 5.28 -6.16 -3.24
CA GLN A 150 6.19 -7.23 -2.88
C GLN A 150 6.01 -7.58 -1.41
N HIS A 151 5.72 -8.84 -1.13
CA HIS A 151 5.55 -9.36 0.21
C HIS A 151 6.61 -10.43 0.49
N ALA A 152 7.37 -10.22 1.55
CA ALA A 152 8.48 -11.06 1.94
C ALA A 152 8.26 -11.66 3.34
N LEU A 153 8.51 -12.95 3.48
CA LEU A 153 8.56 -13.65 4.76
C LEU A 153 10.02 -13.95 5.09
N ALA A 154 10.48 -13.58 6.28
CA ALA A 154 11.87 -13.79 6.67
C ALA A 154 12.19 -15.29 6.83
N ALA A 155 13.42 -15.66 6.43
CA ALA A 155 14.08 -16.91 6.80
C ALA A 155 15.26 -16.57 7.73
N PRO A 156 15.60 -17.44 8.70
CA PRO A 156 14.70 -18.35 9.39
C PRO A 156 13.49 -17.60 9.99
N ALA A 157 12.40 -18.30 10.27
CA ALA A 157 11.21 -17.63 10.81
C ALA A 157 11.53 -16.99 12.18
N PRO A 158 11.23 -15.69 12.41
CA PRO A 158 11.72 -14.97 13.59
C PRO A 158 11.22 -15.50 14.95
N HIS A 159 10.16 -16.31 14.96
CA HIS A 159 9.62 -16.91 16.18
C HIS A 159 10.38 -18.17 16.64
N LEU A 160 11.30 -18.68 15.81
CA LEU A 160 12.06 -19.87 16.15
C LEU A 160 13.16 -19.52 17.16
N SER A 161 13.32 -20.36 18.19
CA SER A 161 14.42 -20.24 19.14
C SER A 161 15.77 -20.38 18.43
N ALA A 162 16.77 -19.61 18.89
CA ALA A 162 18.14 -19.65 18.37
C ALA A 162 18.78 -21.05 18.40
N GLN A 163 18.28 -21.93 19.27
CA GLN A 163 18.78 -23.31 19.40
C GLN A 163 18.22 -24.27 18.35
N THR A 164 17.21 -23.86 17.57
CA THR A 164 16.57 -24.73 16.59
C THR A 164 17.46 -24.99 15.37
N VAL A 165 17.34 -26.20 14.81
CA VAL A 165 18.11 -26.63 13.63
C VAL A 165 17.96 -25.67 12.44
N PRO A 166 16.76 -25.17 12.08
CA PRO A 166 16.63 -24.23 10.97
C PRO A 166 17.38 -22.90 11.22
N VAL A 167 17.37 -22.38 12.44
CA VAL A 167 18.08 -21.13 12.75
C VAL A 167 19.59 -21.33 12.69
N ARG A 168 20.10 -22.42 13.26
CA ARG A 168 21.53 -22.74 13.22
C ARG A 168 22.06 -23.00 11.80
N ASN A 169 21.28 -23.70 10.98
CA ASN A 169 21.72 -24.11 9.64
C ASN A 169 21.54 -23.01 8.59
N TYR A 170 20.43 -22.26 8.64
CA TYR A 170 20.10 -21.26 7.63
C TYR A 170 20.41 -19.82 8.07
N GLY A 171 20.67 -19.57 9.35
CA GLY A 171 21.06 -18.25 9.87
C GLY A 171 22.29 -17.67 9.16
N PRO A 172 23.42 -18.40 9.04
CA PRO A 172 24.60 -17.90 8.32
C PRO A 172 24.32 -17.59 6.85
N LEU A 173 23.49 -18.40 6.18
CA LEU A 173 23.08 -18.16 4.80
C LEU A 173 22.21 -16.90 4.69
N GLN A 174 21.34 -16.65 5.67
CA GLN A 174 20.55 -15.43 5.76
C GLN A 174 21.44 -14.20 5.94
N GLU A 175 22.44 -14.26 6.83
CA GLU A 175 23.38 -13.15 7.05
C GLU A 175 24.17 -12.83 5.77
N GLN A 176 24.56 -13.84 5.01
CA GLN A 176 25.30 -13.67 3.75
C GLN A 176 24.40 -13.14 2.62
N THR A 177 23.20 -13.70 2.45
CA THR A 177 22.35 -13.49 1.27
C THR A 177 21.24 -12.46 1.48
N GLY A 178 20.78 -12.26 2.72
CA GLY A 178 19.63 -11.40 3.05
C GLY A 178 18.35 -11.78 2.31
N ALA A 179 18.28 -12.99 1.74
CA ALA A 179 17.17 -13.42 0.92
C ALA A 179 16.00 -13.85 1.82
N PRO A 180 14.76 -13.40 1.60
CA PRO A 180 13.63 -13.90 2.37
C PRO A 180 13.34 -15.37 2.05
N ALA A 181 12.67 -16.08 2.96
CA ALA A 181 12.18 -17.44 2.74
C ALA A 181 11.24 -17.53 1.55
N VAL A 182 10.36 -16.53 1.47
CA VAL A 182 9.32 -16.42 0.44
C VAL A 182 9.27 -14.97 0.00
N ARG A 183 9.19 -14.75 -1.32
CA ARG A 183 8.94 -13.45 -1.92
C ARG A 183 7.82 -13.59 -2.94
N LEU A 184 6.70 -12.94 -2.66
CA LEU A 184 5.56 -12.87 -3.56
C LEU A 184 5.53 -11.48 -4.19
N THR A 185 5.26 -11.40 -5.49
CA THR A 185 5.10 -10.14 -6.21
C THR A 185 3.75 -10.11 -6.90
N TRP A 186 2.97 -9.06 -6.64
CA TRP A 186 1.72 -8.78 -7.33
C TRP A 186 1.80 -7.45 -8.06
N VAL A 187 1.15 -7.38 -9.22
CA VAL A 187 0.93 -6.13 -9.96
C VAL A 187 -0.58 -5.90 -10.05
N ALA A 188 -1.06 -4.83 -9.42
CA ALA A 188 -2.45 -4.44 -9.40
C ALA A 188 -2.70 -3.25 -10.35
N LEU A 189 -3.57 -3.44 -11.32
CA LEU A 189 -3.95 -2.44 -12.33
C LEU A 189 -5.31 -1.85 -11.97
N LYS A 190 -5.33 -0.61 -11.48
CA LYS A 190 -6.56 0.07 -11.06
C LYS A 190 -7.11 0.96 -12.16
N PHE A 191 -8.37 0.74 -12.46
CA PHE A 191 -9.12 1.41 -13.50
C PHE A 191 -10.33 2.14 -12.90
N ASN A 192 -10.44 3.44 -13.16
CA ASN A 192 -11.64 4.22 -12.88
C ASN A 192 -12.38 4.46 -14.20
N PRO A 193 -13.62 3.95 -14.38
CA PRO A 193 -14.41 4.13 -15.59
C PRO A 193 -14.61 5.60 -16.01
N GLU A 194 -14.59 6.53 -15.06
CA GLU A 194 -14.76 7.96 -15.32
C GLU A 194 -13.58 8.61 -16.05
N LEU A 195 -12.39 7.98 -16.03
CA LEU A 195 -11.20 8.53 -16.68
C LEU A 195 -11.22 8.41 -18.20
N CYS A 196 -11.92 7.41 -18.74
CA CYS A 196 -12.05 7.20 -20.18
C CYS A 196 -13.44 6.59 -20.51
N PRO A 197 -14.52 7.36 -20.36
CA PRO A 197 -15.88 6.86 -20.55
C PRO A 197 -16.14 6.37 -21.98
N GLU A 198 -15.50 6.97 -22.98
CA GLU A 198 -15.58 6.54 -24.39
C GLU A 198 -15.04 5.12 -24.59
N ALA A 199 -13.93 4.78 -23.94
CA ALA A 199 -13.34 3.43 -24.00
C ALA A 199 -14.24 2.38 -23.34
N VAL A 200 -14.96 2.76 -22.29
CA VAL A 200 -15.96 1.92 -21.62
C VAL A 200 -17.19 1.73 -22.51
N ALA A 201 -17.71 2.81 -23.09
CA ALA A 201 -18.86 2.78 -24.01
C ALA A 201 -18.58 1.91 -25.24
N ALA A 202 -17.41 2.06 -25.86
CA ALA A 202 -16.98 1.25 -26.99
C ALA A 202 -16.90 -0.27 -26.68
N ARG A 203 -16.83 -0.64 -25.39
CA ARG A 203 -16.75 -2.03 -24.93
C ARG A 203 -18.05 -2.54 -24.31
N GLY A 204 -19.18 -1.87 -24.57
CA GLY A 204 -20.51 -2.27 -24.12
C GLY A 204 -21.09 -1.44 -22.98
N GLY A 205 -20.32 -0.48 -22.46
CA GLY A 205 -20.78 0.43 -21.39
C GLY A 205 -20.88 -0.25 -20.02
N GLY A 206 -21.24 0.56 -19.01
CA GLY A 206 -21.49 0.09 -17.65
C GLY A 206 -20.34 -0.69 -17.01
N LEU A 207 -20.69 -1.60 -16.10
CA LEU A 207 -19.73 -2.44 -15.39
C LEU A 207 -18.97 -3.38 -16.34
N GLU A 208 -19.67 -4.02 -17.28
CA GLU A 208 -19.05 -5.00 -18.17
C GLU A 208 -18.02 -4.35 -19.11
N GLY A 209 -18.33 -3.15 -19.64
CA GLY A 209 -17.37 -2.36 -20.42
C GLY A 209 -16.14 -1.99 -19.60
N ALA A 210 -16.31 -1.65 -18.31
CA ALA A 210 -15.19 -1.37 -17.41
C ALA A 210 -14.35 -2.62 -17.10
N GLN A 211 -14.99 -3.77 -16.88
CA GLN A 211 -14.30 -5.06 -16.69
C GLN A 211 -13.47 -5.44 -17.92
N ARG A 212 -14.03 -5.27 -19.13
CA ARG A 212 -13.30 -5.49 -20.40
C ARG A 212 -12.13 -4.52 -20.59
N CYS A 213 -12.26 -3.26 -20.14
CA CYS A 213 -11.16 -2.28 -20.19
C CYS A 213 -9.99 -2.72 -19.31
N VAL A 214 -10.24 -3.02 -18.03
CA VAL A 214 -9.16 -3.41 -17.11
C VAL A 214 -8.53 -4.74 -17.52
N LEU A 215 -9.32 -5.68 -18.03
CA LEU A 215 -8.81 -6.96 -18.54
C LEU A 215 -7.90 -6.76 -19.76
N ARG A 216 -8.28 -5.89 -20.70
CA ARG A 216 -7.45 -5.59 -21.87
C ARG A 216 -6.08 -5.02 -21.47
N ALA A 217 -6.04 -4.11 -20.51
CA ALA A 217 -4.79 -3.56 -19.98
C ALA A 217 -3.96 -4.66 -19.27
N ALA A 218 -4.61 -5.53 -18.50
CA ALA A 218 -3.96 -6.62 -17.78
C ALA A 218 -3.36 -7.67 -18.73
N ASP A 219 -4.07 -8.07 -19.79
CA ASP A 219 -3.59 -9.02 -20.79
C ASP A 219 -2.40 -8.45 -21.58
N GLN A 220 -2.46 -7.16 -21.95
CA GLN A 220 -1.35 -6.48 -22.62
C GLN A 220 -0.09 -6.43 -21.75
N LEU A 221 -0.24 -6.11 -20.46
CA LEU A 221 0.89 -6.12 -19.52
C LEU A 221 1.41 -7.55 -19.29
N SER A 222 0.51 -8.53 -19.16
CA SER A 222 0.87 -9.94 -18.99
C SER A 222 1.73 -10.44 -20.15
N SER A 223 1.29 -10.18 -21.39
CA SER A 223 2.05 -10.53 -22.59
C SER A 223 3.43 -9.88 -22.63
N ARG A 224 3.55 -8.59 -22.29
CA ARG A 224 4.83 -7.89 -22.26
C ARG A 224 5.78 -8.40 -21.16
N LEU A 225 5.24 -8.74 -19.99
CA LEU A 225 6.02 -9.31 -18.89
C LEU A 225 6.49 -10.73 -19.21
N GLN A 226 5.64 -11.56 -19.83
CA GLN A 226 6.02 -12.88 -20.33
C GLN A 226 7.11 -12.78 -21.40
N GLY A 227 6.99 -11.84 -22.35
CA GLY A 227 8.04 -11.53 -23.33
C GLY A 227 9.35 -11.05 -22.69
N ALA A 228 9.28 -10.44 -21.50
CA ALA A 228 10.45 -10.06 -20.71
C ALA A 228 11.02 -11.22 -19.85
N GLY A 229 10.41 -12.41 -19.90
CA GLY A 229 10.86 -13.64 -19.25
C GLY A 229 10.33 -13.87 -17.84
N PHE A 230 9.21 -13.24 -17.46
CA PHE A 230 8.54 -13.47 -16.16
C PHE A 230 7.39 -14.49 -16.28
N GLY A 231 7.18 -15.29 -15.24
CA GLY A 231 5.94 -16.02 -15.06
C GLY A 231 4.84 -15.05 -14.65
N VAL A 232 3.69 -15.07 -15.34
CA VAL A 232 2.58 -14.16 -15.04
C VAL A 232 1.27 -14.94 -15.03
N THR A 233 0.54 -14.79 -13.93
CA THR A 233 -0.79 -15.39 -13.73
C THR A 233 -1.78 -14.29 -13.39
N LEU A 234 -2.80 -14.11 -14.23
CA LEU A 234 -3.94 -13.27 -13.90
C LEU A 234 -4.84 -14.02 -12.91
N LEU A 235 -5.11 -13.42 -11.76
CA LEU A 235 -5.75 -14.11 -10.65
C LEU A 235 -7.26 -14.31 -10.88
N THR A 236 -7.78 -15.45 -10.43
CA THR A 236 -9.21 -15.70 -10.25
C THR A 236 -9.75 -14.94 -9.04
N GLU A 237 -11.07 -14.92 -8.80
CA GLU A 237 -11.65 -14.28 -7.62
C GLU A 237 -11.09 -14.85 -6.30
N GLU A 238 -10.96 -16.18 -6.21
CA GLU A 238 -10.32 -16.83 -5.06
C GLU A 238 -8.84 -16.42 -4.94
N GLY A 239 -8.12 -16.34 -6.05
CA GLY A 239 -6.74 -15.87 -6.09
C GLY A 239 -6.59 -14.43 -5.61
N VAL A 240 -7.52 -13.54 -5.99
CA VAL A 240 -7.57 -12.14 -5.52
C VAL A 240 -7.76 -12.08 -4.01
N THR A 241 -8.73 -12.81 -3.48
CA THR A 241 -9.00 -12.89 -2.03
C THR A 241 -7.80 -13.44 -1.27
N ALA A 242 -7.17 -14.51 -1.77
CA ALA A 242 -5.99 -15.11 -1.19
C ALA A 242 -4.76 -14.16 -1.22
N ALA A 243 -4.54 -13.45 -2.33
CA ALA A 243 -3.47 -12.48 -2.48
C ALA A 243 -3.62 -11.32 -1.49
N ILE A 244 -4.84 -10.78 -1.35
CA ILE A 244 -5.12 -9.69 -0.41
C ILE A 244 -4.93 -10.16 1.04
N ALA A 245 -5.43 -11.34 1.41
CA ALA A 245 -5.25 -11.89 2.76
C ALA A 245 -3.77 -12.17 3.07
N THR A 246 -3.03 -12.70 2.10
CA THR A 246 -1.59 -12.94 2.24
C THR A 246 -0.83 -11.63 2.39
N ALA A 247 -1.11 -10.64 1.53
CA ALA A 247 -0.48 -9.32 1.61
C ALA A 247 -0.79 -8.63 2.94
N ALA A 248 -2.03 -8.76 3.45
CA ALA A 248 -2.46 -8.31 4.78
C ALA A 248 -1.80 -9.07 5.94
N SER A 249 -1.10 -10.17 5.66
CA SER A 249 -0.54 -11.12 6.63
C SER A 249 -1.60 -11.60 7.63
N VAL A 250 -2.81 -11.94 7.14
CA VAL A 250 -3.86 -12.56 7.95
C VAL A 250 -3.35 -13.87 8.56
N ASN A 251 -3.71 -14.18 9.80
CA ASN A 251 -3.33 -15.46 10.41
C ASN A 251 -4.22 -16.60 9.88
N PRO A 252 -3.66 -17.61 9.18
CA PRO A 252 -4.45 -18.73 8.66
C PRO A 252 -5.21 -19.51 9.74
N ARG A 253 -4.64 -19.63 10.95
CA ARG A 253 -5.29 -20.31 12.08
C ARG A 253 -6.52 -19.54 12.55
N ALA A 254 -6.40 -18.21 12.68
CA ALA A 254 -7.53 -17.35 13.05
C ALA A 254 -8.64 -17.41 11.99
N THR A 255 -8.28 -17.47 10.70
CA THR A 255 -9.26 -17.65 9.62
C THR A 255 -9.95 -19.00 9.67
N ALA A 256 -9.21 -20.09 9.91
CA ALA A 256 -9.77 -21.43 10.05
C ALA A 256 -10.73 -21.51 11.25
N GLN A 257 -10.35 -20.92 12.39
CA GLN A 257 -11.20 -20.84 13.57
C GLN A 257 -12.48 -20.02 13.31
N ALA A 258 -12.36 -18.85 12.68
CA ALA A 258 -13.51 -18.02 12.33
C ALA A 258 -14.50 -18.74 11.40
N ARG A 259 -13.99 -19.54 10.44
CA ARG A 259 -14.81 -20.40 9.58
C ARG A 259 -15.55 -21.49 10.37
N GLN A 260 -14.91 -22.06 11.39
CA GLN A 260 -15.52 -23.12 12.21
C GLN A 260 -16.59 -22.58 13.16
N THR A 261 -16.31 -21.47 13.83
CA THR A 261 -17.23 -20.89 14.83
C THR A 261 -18.32 -20.03 14.21
N ASN A 262 -18.19 -19.69 12.92
CA ASN A 262 -19.03 -18.72 12.20
C ASN A 262 -19.19 -17.39 12.98
N THR A 263 -18.17 -17.02 13.77
CA THR A 263 -18.20 -15.81 14.60
C THR A 263 -17.71 -14.62 13.79
N LEU A 264 -18.55 -13.59 13.69
CA LEU A 264 -18.25 -12.32 13.03
C LEU A 264 -17.55 -11.31 13.95
N SER A 265 -16.72 -11.80 14.89
CA SER A 265 -15.95 -10.92 15.76
C SER A 265 -14.91 -10.15 14.94
N ARG A 266 -14.84 -8.83 15.15
CA ARG A 266 -13.88 -7.97 14.46
C ARG A 266 -12.45 -8.46 14.71
N ARG A 267 -11.71 -8.70 13.62
CA ARG A 267 -10.36 -9.25 13.61
C ARG A 267 -9.28 -8.19 13.61
N THR A 268 -9.63 -6.95 13.27
CA THR A 268 -8.70 -5.84 13.07
C THR A 268 -8.95 -4.67 14.02
N VAL A 269 -7.88 -4.03 14.48
CA VAL A 269 -7.94 -2.86 15.37
C VAL A 269 -6.89 -1.84 14.97
N GLU A 270 -7.31 -0.60 14.72
CA GLU A 270 -6.41 0.52 14.48
C GLU A 270 -6.06 1.26 15.77
N SER A 271 -4.77 1.37 16.07
CA SER A 271 -4.20 2.22 17.12
C SER A 271 -3.41 3.38 16.50
N THR A 272 -3.00 4.34 17.33
CA THR A 272 -2.21 5.52 16.90
C THR A 272 -0.94 5.16 16.10
N ARG A 273 -0.31 4.02 16.38
CA ARG A 273 1.01 3.68 15.81
C ARG A 273 1.07 2.31 15.15
N ALA A 274 0.01 1.52 15.28
CA ALA A 274 -0.04 0.18 14.76
C ALA A 274 -1.46 -0.18 14.34
N TRP A 275 -1.56 -1.09 13.39
CA TRP A 275 -2.78 -1.81 13.07
C TRP A 275 -2.57 -3.27 13.48
N ARG A 276 -3.52 -3.85 14.21
CA ARG A 276 -3.50 -5.27 14.58
C ARG A 276 -4.49 -6.02 13.72
N CYS A 277 -4.09 -7.18 13.20
CA CYS A 277 -4.95 -8.15 12.56
C CYS A 277 -4.71 -9.50 13.23
N ASP A 278 -5.73 -10.08 13.83
CA ASP A 278 -5.59 -11.30 14.64
C ASP A 278 -4.51 -11.11 15.74
N ASP A 279 -3.51 -11.98 15.78
CA ASP A 279 -2.34 -11.96 16.66
C ASP A 279 -1.11 -11.29 16.02
N ARG A 280 -1.30 -10.48 14.98
CA ARG A 280 -0.20 -9.82 14.26
C ARG A 280 -0.33 -8.31 14.35
N TRP A 281 0.79 -7.66 14.67
CA TRP A 281 0.90 -6.21 14.76
C TRP A 281 1.64 -5.69 13.55
N HIS A 282 1.11 -4.62 12.98
CA HIS A 282 1.63 -4.02 11.78
C HIS A 282 1.95 -2.56 12.02
N THR A 283 3.03 -2.08 11.39
CA THR A 283 3.32 -0.65 11.31
C THR A 283 3.62 -0.26 9.87
N THR A 284 2.99 0.81 9.43
CA THR A 284 3.09 1.32 8.06
C THR A 284 3.88 2.61 7.98
N TYR A 285 4.58 2.77 6.87
CA TYR A 285 5.46 3.88 6.56
C TYR A 285 5.20 4.33 5.13
N TRP A 286 5.33 5.64 4.88
CA TRP A 286 5.42 6.19 3.54
C TRP A 286 6.88 6.55 3.23
N VAL A 287 7.25 6.42 1.96
CA VAL A 287 8.55 6.84 1.45
C VAL A 287 8.52 8.34 1.26
N SER A 288 9.09 9.07 2.22
CA SER A 288 9.11 10.54 2.24
C SER A 288 10.23 11.13 1.39
N ARG A 289 11.26 10.35 1.11
CA ARG A 289 12.35 10.75 0.23
C ARG A 289 12.86 9.54 -0.52
N TRP A 290 12.74 9.59 -1.84
CA TRP A 290 13.37 8.62 -2.73
C TRP A 290 14.89 8.83 -2.75
N PRO A 291 15.68 7.75 -2.93
CA PRO A 291 17.09 7.94 -3.22
C PRO A 291 17.22 8.63 -4.57
N GLN A 292 18.33 9.30 -4.84
CA GLN A 292 18.59 9.79 -6.19
C GLN A 292 18.53 8.59 -7.15
N LEU A 293 17.63 8.65 -8.12
CA LEU A 293 17.48 7.62 -9.16
C LEU A 293 18.34 8.07 -10.35
N GLY A 294 19.40 7.33 -10.66
CA GLY A 294 20.35 7.67 -11.74
C GLY A 294 21.44 6.61 -11.98
N PRO A 295 22.29 6.78 -13.01
CA PRO A 295 23.41 5.88 -13.27
C PRO A 295 24.34 5.81 -12.05
N GLY A 296 24.61 4.60 -11.53
CA GLY A 296 25.42 4.39 -10.32
C GLY A 296 24.65 4.41 -8.99
N THR A 297 23.32 4.45 -9.02
CA THR A 297 22.46 4.43 -7.82
C THR A 297 21.76 3.08 -7.66
N THR A 298 21.34 2.73 -6.44
CA THR A 298 20.64 1.46 -6.15
C THR A 298 19.35 1.37 -6.99
N PRO A 299 19.22 0.39 -7.90
CA PRO A 299 18.00 0.19 -8.66
C PRO A 299 16.81 -0.05 -7.73
N LEU A 300 15.63 0.44 -8.09
CA LEU A 300 14.42 0.31 -7.26
C LEU A 300 14.10 -1.14 -6.82
N PRO A 301 14.31 -2.18 -7.65
CA PRO A 301 14.12 -3.56 -7.22
C PRO A 301 15.14 -4.01 -6.17
N GLN A 302 16.37 -3.50 -6.22
CA GLN A 302 17.37 -3.73 -5.18
C GLN A 302 17.01 -2.97 -3.89
N LEU A 303 16.47 -1.75 -4.01
CA LEU A 303 15.93 -1.03 -2.85
C LEU A 303 14.81 -1.82 -2.18
N ALA A 304 13.84 -2.30 -2.96
CA ALA A 304 12.75 -3.11 -2.45
C ALA A 304 13.27 -4.38 -1.76
N ALA A 305 14.23 -5.08 -2.39
CA ALA A 305 14.87 -6.25 -1.80
C ALA A 305 15.51 -5.95 -0.43
N LEU A 306 16.25 -4.84 -0.31
CA LEU A 306 16.89 -4.41 0.95
C LEU A 306 15.88 -3.99 2.02
N LEU A 307 14.81 -3.29 1.64
CA LEU A 307 13.75 -2.90 2.58
C LEU A 307 12.94 -4.11 3.06
N THR A 308 12.84 -5.17 2.25
CA THR A 308 12.12 -6.40 2.58
C THR A 308 12.97 -7.50 3.24
N SER A 309 14.28 -7.28 3.43
CA SER A 309 15.18 -8.28 4.03
C SER A 309 15.25 -8.23 5.56
N LEU A 310 14.32 -7.51 6.20
CA LEU A 310 14.28 -7.37 7.65
C LEU A 310 13.86 -8.68 8.33
N PRO A 311 14.35 -8.98 9.55
CA PRO A 311 13.95 -10.14 10.33
C PRO A 311 12.57 -9.94 10.98
N ALA A 312 11.59 -9.53 10.17
CA ALA A 312 10.19 -9.36 10.56
C ALA A 312 9.39 -10.62 10.21
N LEU A 313 8.21 -10.80 10.82
CA LEU A 313 7.28 -11.86 10.41
C LEU A 313 6.98 -11.79 8.92
N ALA A 314 6.74 -10.55 8.48
CA ALA A 314 6.49 -10.20 7.11
C ALA A 314 6.94 -8.74 6.89
N THR A 315 7.45 -8.47 5.70
CA THR A 315 7.64 -7.11 5.22
C THR A 315 6.98 -6.96 3.86
N THR A 316 6.12 -5.95 3.71
CA THR A 316 5.43 -5.65 2.46
C THR A 316 5.88 -4.29 1.95
N PHE A 317 6.48 -4.24 0.77
CA PHE A 317 6.80 -3.01 0.07
C PHE A 317 5.83 -2.82 -1.10
N SER A 318 5.30 -1.61 -1.25
CA SER A 318 4.32 -1.25 -2.26
C SER A 318 4.79 0.00 -3.00
N LEU A 319 4.82 -0.08 -4.32
CA LEU A 319 5.15 1.01 -5.22
C LEU A 319 3.94 1.29 -6.09
N THR A 320 3.41 2.50 -6.06
CA THR A 320 2.28 2.89 -6.92
C THR A 320 2.74 3.94 -7.93
N LEU A 321 2.56 3.64 -9.21
CA LEU A 321 2.68 4.60 -10.30
C LEU A 321 1.31 5.19 -10.59
N ARG A 322 1.26 6.51 -10.66
CA ARG A 322 0.08 7.30 -11.00
C ARG A 322 0.41 8.25 -12.14
N ARG A 323 -0.64 8.73 -12.82
CA ARG A 323 -0.45 9.85 -13.75
C ARG A 323 -0.02 11.08 -12.97
N GLY A 324 1.11 11.65 -13.37
CA GLY A 324 1.59 12.93 -12.86
C GLY A 324 1.38 14.04 -13.87
N GLY A 325 1.85 15.23 -13.50
CA GLY A 325 1.86 16.37 -14.40
C GLY A 325 2.89 16.22 -15.54
N THR A 326 2.95 17.25 -16.36
CA THR A 326 3.94 17.35 -17.45
C THR A 326 5.25 17.89 -16.89
N GLN A 327 6.34 17.12 -16.98
CA GLN A 327 7.67 17.60 -16.63
C GLN A 327 8.50 17.74 -17.91
N GLY A 328 8.87 18.98 -18.28
CA GLY A 328 9.63 19.25 -19.49
C GLY A 328 8.92 18.87 -20.80
N GLY A 329 7.59 19.02 -20.85
CA GLY A 329 6.79 18.69 -22.04
C GLY A 329 6.45 17.20 -22.23
N ARG A 330 6.92 16.32 -21.33
CA ARG A 330 6.55 14.89 -21.32
C ARG A 330 5.69 14.54 -20.09
N PRO A 331 4.67 13.67 -20.22
CA PRO A 331 3.96 13.14 -19.07
C PRO A 331 4.93 12.37 -18.17
N ALA A 332 5.09 12.81 -16.91
CA ALA A 332 5.93 12.13 -15.94
C ALA A 332 5.01 11.46 -14.90
N PRO A 333 5.07 10.13 -14.71
CA PRO A 333 4.26 9.47 -13.69
C PRO A 333 4.71 9.91 -12.29
N THR A 334 3.74 10.14 -11.40
CA THR A 334 4.02 10.28 -9.96
C THR A 334 4.24 8.90 -9.37
N VAL A 335 5.24 8.79 -8.50
CA VAL A 335 5.60 7.52 -7.85
C VAL A 335 5.47 7.68 -6.35
N SER A 336 4.63 6.87 -5.72
CA SER A 336 4.49 6.78 -4.28
C SER A 336 4.92 5.41 -3.77
N GLY A 337 5.47 5.38 -2.56
CA GLY A 337 6.05 4.18 -1.95
C GLY A 337 5.53 4.01 -0.54
N HIS A 338 5.12 2.79 -0.21
CA HIS A 338 4.68 2.42 1.13
C HIS A 338 5.39 1.16 1.58
N LEU A 339 5.65 1.07 2.88
CA LEU A 339 6.28 -0.08 3.50
C LEU A 339 5.51 -0.46 4.75
N ARG A 340 5.25 -1.74 4.92
CA ARG A 340 4.65 -2.32 6.12
C ARG A 340 5.56 -3.39 6.70
N ILE A 341 5.82 -3.29 8.00
CA ILE A 341 6.45 -4.35 8.77
C ILE A 341 5.40 -5.01 9.65
N THR A 342 5.49 -6.32 9.80
CA THR A 342 4.61 -7.15 10.63
C THR A 342 5.45 -7.85 11.71
N GLY A 343 4.96 -7.85 12.96
CA GLY A 343 5.57 -8.52 14.11
C GLY A 343 4.52 -9.23 14.96
N HIS A 344 4.94 -10.05 15.93
CA HIS A 344 4.03 -10.78 16.82
C HIS A 344 3.56 -9.93 18.00
N SER A 345 4.27 -8.84 18.29
CA SER A 345 3.96 -7.96 19.41
C SER A 345 4.22 -6.50 19.07
N ALA A 346 3.69 -5.59 19.89
CA ALA A 346 4.00 -4.17 19.77
C ALA A 346 5.48 -3.87 20.06
N ASP A 347 6.13 -4.65 20.93
CA ASP A 347 7.53 -4.47 21.30
C ASP A 347 8.49 -4.93 20.20
N ASP A 348 8.15 -6.03 19.52
CA ASP A 348 8.87 -6.52 18.33
C ASP A 348 8.99 -5.41 17.28
N LEU A 349 7.88 -4.70 17.03
CA LEU A 349 7.83 -3.59 16.08
C LEU A 349 8.77 -2.45 16.44
N VAL A 350 9.02 -2.20 17.73
CA VAL A 350 9.96 -1.16 18.18
C VAL A 350 11.39 -1.51 17.77
N GLY A 351 11.79 -2.77 17.96
CA GLY A 351 13.09 -3.29 17.54
C GLY A 351 13.25 -3.26 16.02
N MET A 352 12.29 -3.85 15.30
CA MET A 352 12.27 -3.91 13.83
C MET A 352 12.29 -2.52 13.19
N ARG A 353 11.60 -1.54 13.78
CA ARG A 353 11.64 -0.15 13.32
C ARG A 353 13.05 0.44 13.36
N ARG A 354 13.83 0.18 14.42
CA ARG A 354 15.20 0.71 14.53
C ARG A 354 16.08 0.14 13.42
N GLU A 355 15.92 -1.14 13.12
CA GLU A 355 16.63 -1.80 12.03
C GLU A 355 16.20 -1.27 10.67
N LEU A 356 14.89 -1.16 10.42
CA LEU A 356 14.36 -0.56 9.21
C LEU A 356 14.90 0.86 8.99
N GLN A 357 14.92 1.69 10.01
CA GLN A 357 15.46 3.05 9.92
C GLN A 357 16.96 3.06 9.63
N ARG A 358 17.73 2.12 10.20
CA ARG A 358 19.16 1.95 9.88
C ARG A 358 19.35 1.57 8.41
N THR A 359 18.62 0.55 7.94
CA THR A 359 18.67 0.08 6.55
C THR A 359 18.28 1.19 5.58
N ALA A 360 17.16 1.86 5.81
CA ALA A 360 16.68 2.97 4.97
C ALA A 360 17.68 4.13 4.89
N ARG A 361 18.31 4.50 6.02
CA ARG A 361 19.38 5.52 6.02
C ARG A 361 20.59 5.08 5.21
N GLY A 362 20.98 3.80 5.29
CA GLY A 362 22.09 3.23 4.52
C GLY A 362 21.88 3.36 3.00
N VAL A 363 20.64 3.26 2.54
CA VAL A 363 20.26 3.44 1.11
C VAL A 363 19.71 4.83 0.80
N ARG A 364 19.87 5.80 1.71
CA ARG A 364 19.42 7.20 1.56
C ARG A 364 17.91 7.36 1.28
N VAL A 365 17.10 6.45 1.79
CA VAL A 365 15.64 6.51 1.72
C VAL A 365 15.07 7.12 2.99
N GLY A 366 14.22 8.12 2.81
CA GLY A 366 13.42 8.71 3.88
C GLY A 366 12.17 7.87 4.11
N LEU A 367 11.98 7.41 5.34
CA LEU A 367 10.75 6.74 5.77
C LEU A 367 10.11 7.55 6.89
N ALA A 368 8.82 7.81 6.75
CA ALA A 368 8.03 8.42 7.80
C ALA A 368 6.87 7.49 8.16
N ARG A 369 6.70 7.25 9.46
CA ARG A 369 5.66 6.35 9.97
C ARG A 369 4.31 7.04 9.87
N LEU A 370 3.30 6.31 9.42
CA LEU A 370 1.94 6.81 9.25
C LEU A 370 1.17 6.82 10.58
N ASP A 371 1.63 7.62 11.53
CA ASP A 371 0.97 7.75 12.84
C ASP A 371 -0.47 8.25 12.66
N ARG A 372 -1.43 7.52 13.25
CA ARG A 372 -2.88 7.72 13.12
C ARG A 372 -3.41 7.51 11.71
N GLU A 373 -2.64 6.88 10.84
CA GLU A 373 -3.01 6.59 9.44
C GLU A 373 -2.59 5.15 9.08
N GLN A 374 -2.71 4.24 10.04
CA GLN A 374 -2.24 2.87 9.88
C GLN A 374 -3.16 2.07 8.94
N VAL A 375 -4.48 2.26 9.01
CA VAL A 375 -5.41 1.62 8.06
C VAL A 375 -5.19 2.12 6.62
N PRO A 376 -5.10 3.43 6.35
CA PRO A 376 -4.69 3.93 5.04
C PRO A 376 -3.37 3.33 4.55
N GLY A 377 -2.35 3.29 5.42
CA GLY A 377 -1.07 2.67 5.10
C GLY A 377 -1.18 1.16 4.79
N VAL A 378 -2.07 0.44 5.49
CA VAL A 378 -2.35 -0.98 5.23
C VAL A 378 -2.96 -1.13 3.84
N LEU A 379 -4.04 -0.41 3.54
CA LEU A 379 -4.69 -0.43 2.23
C LEU A 379 -3.72 -0.08 1.09
N ALA A 380 -2.80 0.88 1.32
CA ALA A 380 -1.77 1.25 0.35
C ALA A 380 -0.72 0.15 0.10
N THR A 381 -0.66 -0.85 0.97
CA THR A 381 0.23 -2.03 0.85
C THR A 381 -0.52 -3.32 0.49
N LEU A 382 -1.85 -3.27 0.31
CA LEU A 382 -2.61 -4.36 -0.31
C LEU A 382 -2.59 -4.19 -1.84
N PRO A 383 -2.69 -5.28 -2.61
CA PRO A 383 -2.71 -5.25 -4.08
C PRO A 383 -4.06 -4.74 -4.60
N LEU A 384 -4.41 -3.49 -4.30
CA LEU A 384 -5.67 -2.84 -4.66
C LEU A 384 -5.49 -1.77 -5.75
N GLY A 385 -4.26 -1.54 -6.20
CA GLY A 385 -3.87 -0.46 -7.09
C GLY A 385 -3.51 0.85 -6.38
N GLY A 386 -3.32 0.82 -5.05
CA GLY A 386 -2.97 1.95 -4.21
C GLY A 386 -4.17 2.77 -3.72
N THR A 387 -3.99 3.46 -2.60
CA THR A 387 -5.02 4.32 -1.98
C THR A 387 -5.08 5.68 -2.64
N ARG A 388 -6.26 6.33 -2.57
CA ARG A 388 -6.43 7.73 -2.98
C ARG A 388 -5.82 8.69 -1.96
#